data_AF-A0A7Y7IXP6-F1
#
_entry.id   AF-A0A7Y7IXP6-F1
#
_cell.length_a   1.000
_cell.length_b   1.000
_cell.length_c   1.000
_cell.angle_alpha   90.00
_cell.angle_beta   90.00
_cell.angle_gamma   90.00
#
_symmetry.space_group_name_H-M   'P 1'
#
loop_
_entity.id
_entity.type
_entity.pdbx_description
1 polymer ?
#
loop_
_entity_poly.entity_id
_entity_poly.type
_entity_poly.pdbx_seq_one_letter_code
_entity_poly.pdbx_strand_id
1 'polypeptide(L)'
;MTVPVPAPSERPGLLLVHGWGFTPDFWNPVLDRLDHPDPVTLDFGFFGPDSLAARPTRPFVAVGHSLGALWLLLHRSEAWVGPCAGPCVGLVLLNGFARFGAAPDYPAGVAPRIIDRMAHGLDSNPNDVVATFRARAGIA
;
A
#
# COMPACT_ATOMS: atom_id res chain seq x y z
N MET A 1 -9.62 -9.64 -29.58
CA MET A 1 -8.94 -10.85 -29.05
C MET A 1 -9.08 -10.84 -27.55
N THR A 2 -9.83 -11.77 -26.98
CA THR A 2 -9.91 -11.96 -25.52
C THR A 2 -8.70 -12.77 -25.08
N VAL A 3 -7.81 -12.17 -24.28
CA VAL A 3 -6.73 -12.92 -23.63
C VAL A 3 -7.40 -13.91 -22.66
N PRO A 4 -7.16 -15.23 -22.76
CA PRO A 4 -7.72 -16.19 -21.81
C PRO A 4 -7.28 -15.82 -20.40
N VAL A 5 -8.21 -15.77 -19.46
CA VAL A 5 -7.86 -15.58 -18.05
C VAL A 5 -7.27 -16.90 -17.53
N PRO A 6 -6.05 -16.91 -16.96
CA PRO A 6 -5.45 -18.13 -16.44
C PRO A 6 -6.32 -18.78 -15.36
N ALA A 7 -6.21 -20.10 -15.23
CA ALA A 7 -6.82 -20.82 -14.11
C ALA A 7 -6.30 -20.23 -12.78
N PRO A 8 -7.10 -20.20 -11.69
CA PRO A 8 -6.69 -19.60 -10.43
C PRO A 8 -5.33 -20.09 -9.89
N SER A 9 -5.01 -21.37 -10.08
CA SER A 9 -3.72 -21.98 -9.70
C SER A 9 -2.51 -21.46 -10.50
N GLU A 10 -2.75 -20.89 -11.68
CA GLU A 10 -1.74 -20.37 -12.60
C GLU A 10 -1.52 -18.85 -12.43
N ARG A 11 -2.44 -18.15 -11.75
CA ARG A 11 -2.34 -16.70 -11.54
C ARG A 11 -1.22 -16.37 -10.55
N PRO A 12 -0.38 -15.34 -10.79
CA PRO A 12 0.63 -14.94 -9.81
C PRO A 12 -0.04 -14.57 -8.48
N GLY A 13 0.64 -14.76 -7.35
CA GLY A 13 0.14 -14.29 -6.05
C GLY A 13 -0.07 -12.77 -6.03
N LEU A 14 -0.75 -12.26 -5.01
CA LEU A 14 -0.92 -10.82 -4.79
C LEU A 14 -0.31 -10.41 -3.46
N LEU A 15 0.48 -9.34 -3.48
CA LEU A 15 0.91 -8.62 -2.29
C LEU A 15 0.25 -7.24 -2.30
N LEU A 16 -0.61 -6.94 -1.34
CA LEU A 16 -1.40 -5.72 -1.29
C LEU A 16 -0.93 -4.84 -0.12
N VAL A 17 -0.60 -3.58 -0.39
CA VAL A 17 -0.05 -2.65 0.60
C VAL A 17 -0.92 -1.40 0.66
N HIS A 18 -1.60 -1.17 1.79
CA HIS A 18 -2.55 -0.06 1.95
C HIS A 18 -1.86 1.30 2.10
N GLY A 19 -2.64 2.39 2.14
CA GLY A 19 -2.13 3.75 2.33
C GLY A 19 -2.00 4.16 3.81
N TRP A 20 -1.50 5.37 4.07
CA TRP A 20 -1.45 5.93 5.43
C TRP A 20 -2.84 6.00 6.07
N GLY A 21 -2.95 5.65 7.36
CA GLY A 21 -4.20 5.73 8.11
C GLY A 21 -5.27 4.71 7.68
N PHE A 22 -4.87 3.61 7.04
CA PHE A 22 -5.73 2.46 6.70
C PHE A 22 -5.27 1.19 7.42
N THR A 23 -6.09 0.15 7.33
CA THR A 23 -5.79 -1.25 7.67
C THR A 23 -5.89 -2.11 6.41
N PRO A 24 -5.52 -3.40 6.45
CA PRO A 24 -5.70 -4.35 5.35
C PRO A 24 -7.11 -4.38 4.74
N ASP A 25 -8.16 -4.11 5.53
CA ASP A 25 -9.56 -4.11 5.08
C ASP A 25 -9.87 -3.12 3.96
N PHE A 26 -8.99 -2.13 3.74
CA PHE A 26 -9.03 -1.24 2.58
C PHE A 26 -9.14 -2.01 1.25
N TRP A 27 -8.56 -3.21 1.19
CA TRP A 27 -8.56 -4.05 -0.01
C TRP A 27 -9.79 -4.95 -0.17
N ASN A 28 -10.65 -5.10 0.84
CA ASN A 28 -11.80 -6.01 0.79
C ASN A 28 -12.67 -5.81 -0.47
N PRO A 29 -13.06 -4.58 -0.87
CA PRO A 29 -13.89 -4.39 -2.07
C PRO A 29 -13.21 -4.81 -3.39
N VAL A 30 -11.87 -4.81 -3.40
CA VAL A 30 -11.05 -5.25 -4.54
C VAL A 30 -10.92 -6.77 -4.53
N LEU A 31 -10.66 -7.36 -3.37
CA LEU A 31 -10.56 -8.81 -3.18
C LEU A 31 -11.88 -9.52 -3.51
N ASP A 32 -13.01 -8.97 -3.06
CA ASP A 32 -14.36 -9.48 -3.33
C ASP A 32 -14.66 -9.55 -4.85
N ARG A 33 -14.04 -8.67 -5.64
CA ARG A 33 -14.24 -8.59 -7.10
C ARG A 33 -13.23 -9.40 -7.90
N LEU A 34 -12.01 -9.55 -7.38
CA LEU A 34 -10.93 -10.25 -8.08
C LEU A 34 -11.07 -11.77 -8.01
N ASP A 35 -11.73 -12.30 -6.98
CA ASP A 35 -11.81 -13.73 -6.70
C ASP A 35 -10.44 -14.40 -6.86
N HIS A 36 -9.44 -13.80 -6.21
CA HIS A 36 -8.05 -14.21 -6.30
C HIS A 36 -7.69 -15.13 -5.14
N PRO A 37 -7.07 -16.29 -5.39
CA PRO A 37 -6.64 -17.16 -4.30
C PRO A 37 -5.54 -16.49 -3.47
N ASP A 38 -5.65 -16.60 -2.16
CA ASP A 38 -4.62 -16.34 -1.14
C ASP A 38 -3.85 -15.01 -1.31
N PRO A 39 -4.53 -13.84 -1.33
CA PRO A 39 -3.85 -12.56 -1.31
C PRO A 39 -3.12 -12.36 0.03
N VAL A 40 -1.92 -11.79 -0.02
CA VAL A 40 -1.20 -11.32 1.17
C VAL A 40 -1.40 -9.83 1.30
N THR A 41 -2.05 -9.39 2.38
CA THR A 41 -2.22 -7.97 2.70
C THR A 41 -1.26 -7.56 3.80
N LEU A 42 -0.42 -6.55 3.55
CA LEU A 42 0.45 -5.97 4.58
C LEU A 42 -0.32 -4.98 5.44
N ASP A 43 0.01 -4.94 6.73
CA ASP A 43 -0.41 -3.93 7.68
C ASP A 43 0.79 -3.10 8.16
N PHE A 44 0.67 -1.77 8.11
CA PHE A 44 1.64 -0.85 8.69
C PHE A 44 1.54 -0.74 10.22
N GLY A 45 0.52 -1.33 10.84
CA GLY A 45 0.33 -1.32 12.29
C GLY A 45 -0.18 0.01 12.83
N PHE A 46 -0.88 0.82 12.02
CA PHE A 46 -1.41 2.11 12.49
C PHE A 46 -2.45 1.95 13.61
N PHE A 47 -3.18 0.83 13.62
CA PHE A 47 -4.26 0.56 14.57
C PHE A 47 -4.11 -0.79 15.28
N GLY A 48 -2.95 -1.44 15.16
CA GLY A 48 -2.72 -2.80 15.62
C GLY A 48 -1.28 -3.27 15.36
N PRO A 49 -0.98 -4.56 15.52
CA PRO A 49 0.33 -5.10 15.16
C PRO A 49 0.56 -4.98 13.65
N ASP A 50 1.81 -4.71 13.26
CA ASP A 50 2.19 -4.71 11.86
C ASP A 50 2.35 -6.14 11.31
N SER A 51 2.34 -6.26 9.97
CA SER A 51 2.61 -7.53 9.28
C SER A 51 3.56 -7.33 8.09
N LEU A 52 4.50 -6.38 8.19
CA LEU A 52 5.32 -5.93 7.06
C LEU A 52 6.30 -6.97 6.51
N ALA A 53 6.50 -8.08 7.22
CA ALA A 53 7.32 -9.21 6.77
C ALA A 53 6.55 -10.25 5.95
N ALA A 54 5.20 -10.21 5.90
CA ALA A 54 4.41 -11.21 5.20
C ALA A 54 4.65 -11.16 3.68
N ARG A 55 4.82 -12.31 3.01
CA ARG A 55 5.08 -12.36 1.57
C ARG A 55 4.38 -13.55 0.91
N PRO A 56 3.94 -13.44 -0.36
CA PRO A 56 3.54 -14.58 -1.16
C PRO A 56 4.73 -15.52 -1.41
N THR A 57 4.47 -16.83 -1.40
CA THR A 57 5.49 -17.86 -1.65
C THR A 57 5.69 -18.17 -3.14
N ARG A 58 4.69 -17.85 -3.98
CA ARG A 58 4.71 -17.99 -5.44
C ARG A 58 5.09 -16.67 -6.12
N PRO A 59 5.50 -16.67 -7.41
CA PRO A 59 5.68 -15.44 -8.17
C PRO A 59 4.44 -14.54 -8.03
N PHE A 60 4.63 -13.25 -7.75
CA PHE A 60 3.52 -12.38 -7.34
C PHE A 60 3.59 -10.97 -7.95
N VAL A 61 2.44 -10.31 -8.03
CA VAL A 61 2.31 -8.90 -8.36
C VAL A 61 2.13 -8.10 -7.06
N ALA A 62 2.96 -7.07 -6.85
CA ALA A 62 2.80 -6.18 -5.71
C ALA A 62 1.95 -4.96 -6.09
N VAL A 63 0.91 -4.72 -5.30
CA VAL A 63 -0.04 -3.62 -5.48
C VAL A 63 0.07 -2.69 -4.27
N GLY A 64 0.38 -1.42 -4.52
CA GLY A 64 0.50 -0.42 -3.47
C GLY A 64 -0.45 0.74 -3.72
N HIS A 65 -1.16 1.17 -2.68
CA HIS A 65 -1.93 2.42 -2.71
C HIS A 65 -1.19 3.52 -1.96
N SER A 66 -1.01 4.70 -2.57
CA SER A 66 -0.47 5.90 -1.92
C SER A 66 0.85 5.60 -1.17
N LEU A 67 0.88 5.69 0.17
CA LEU A 67 2.04 5.30 0.99
C LEU A 67 2.54 3.87 0.70
N GLY A 68 1.63 2.91 0.47
CA GLY A 68 2.00 1.54 0.13
C GLY A 68 2.77 1.44 -1.19
N ALA A 69 2.47 2.30 -2.17
CA ALA A 69 3.24 2.39 -3.41
C ALA A 69 4.66 2.92 -3.16
N LEU A 70 4.80 3.99 -2.37
CA LEU A 70 6.11 4.50 -1.97
C LEU A 70 6.91 3.44 -1.21
N TRP A 71 6.28 2.72 -0.29
CA TRP A 71 6.92 1.66 0.48
C TRP A 71 7.47 0.55 -0.42
N LEU A 72 6.70 0.09 -1.43
CA LEU A 72 7.15 -0.90 -2.41
C LEU A 72 8.36 -0.44 -3.22
N LEU A 73 8.41 0.85 -3.59
CA LEU A 73 9.54 1.44 -4.32
C LEU A 73 10.80 1.52 -3.46
N LEU A 74 10.66 1.88 -2.18
CA LEU A 74 11.78 1.99 -1.24
C LEU A 74 12.34 0.62 -0.83
N HIS A 75 11.49 -0.38 -0.64
CA HIS A 75 11.88 -1.71 -0.16
C HIS A 75 12.08 -2.71 -1.30
N ARG A 76 12.43 -2.22 -2.49
CA ARG A 76 12.49 -3.07 -3.69
C ARG A 76 13.55 -4.17 -3.64
N SER A 77 14.54 -4.09 -2.78
CA SER A 77 15.53 -5.16 -2.61
C SER A 77 14.99 -6.27 -1.71
N GLU A 78 14.33 -5.89 -0.62
CA GLU A 78 13.85 -6.79 0.44
C GLU A 78 12.48 -7.39 0.15
N ALA A 79 11.62 -6.65 -0.56
CA ALA A 79 10.32 -7.14 -1.00
C ALA A 79 10.41 -8.08 -2.22
N TRP A 80 11.57 -8.17 -2.90
CA TRP A 80 11.69 -8.83 -4.21
C TRP A 80 12.59 -10.07 -4.19
N VAL A 81 13.51 -10.17 -3.21
CA VAL A 81 14.42 -11.30 -3.04
C VAL A 81 14.58 -11.59 -1.55
N GLY A 82 13.70 -12.45 -1.01
CA GLY A 82 13.82 -12.98 0.35
C GLY A 82 13.83 -14.52 0.30
N PRO A 83 14.52 -15.20 1.23
CA PRO A 83 14.72 -16.66 1.19
C PRO A 83 13.42 -17.49 1.25
N CYS A 84 12.27 -16.86 1.58
CA CYS A 84 10.96 -17.50 1.66
C CYS A 84 9.88 -16.81 0.80
N ALA A 85 10.25 -15.86 -0.07
CA ALA A 85 9.32 -15.12 -0.92
C ALA A 85 9.47 -15.56 -2.38
N GLY A 86 8.35 -15.70 -3.11
CA GLY A 86 8.40 -15.85 -4.56
C GLY A 86 8.94 -14.57 -5.24
N PRO A 87 9.40 -14.62 -6.49
CA PRO A 87 9.86 -13.42 -7.17
C PRO A 87 8.70 -12.46 -7.43
N CYS A 88 8.89 -11.17 -7.15
CA CYS A 88 7.97 -10.13 -7.61
C CYS A 88 8.10 -9.98 -9.13
N VAL A 89 7.00 -10.22 -9.86
CA VAL A 89 6.95 -10.20 -11.33
C VAL A 89 6.31 -8.94 -11.91
N GLY A 90 5.79 -8.05 -11.07
CA GLY A 90 5.18 -6.81 -11.51
C GLY A 90 4.72 -5.91 -10.37
N LEU A 91 4.56 -4.63 -10.68
CA LEU A 91 4.03 -3.61 -9.77
C LEU A 91 2.77 -2.97 -10.32
N VAL A 92 1.80 -2.71 -9.42
CA VAL A 92 0.64 -1.85 -9.70
C VAL A 92 0.59 -0.77 -8.62
N LEU A 93 0.78 0.50 -9.02
CA LEU A 93 0.84 1.62 -8.09
C LEU A 93 -0.41 2.49 -8.26
N LEU A 94 -1.29 2.47 -7.25
CA LEU A 94 -2.54 3.24 -7.24
C LEU A 94 -2.33 4.54 -6.48
N ASN A 95 -2.55 5.69 -7.15
CA ASN A 95 -2.26 7.02 -6.59
C ASN A 95 -0.84 7.11 -5.97
N GLY A 96 0.12 6.42 -6.61
CA GLY A 96 1.49 6.32 -6.13
C GLY A 96 2.29 7.61 -6.35
N PHE A 97 3.30 7.80 -5.52
CA PHE A 97 4.26 8.90 -5.61
C PHE A 97 5.64 8.43 -5.18
N ALA A 98 6.68 9.04 -5.76
CA ALA A 98 8.07 8.79 -5.34
C ALA A 98 8.47 9.64 -4.11
N ARG A 99 7.69 10.69 -3.80
CA ARG A 99 7.89 11.56 -2.65
C ARG A 99 6.59 12.23 -2.25
N PHE A 100 6.25 12.19 -0.96
CA PHE A 100 5.03 12.80 -0.45
C PHE A 100 5.20 14.30 -0.15
N GLY A 101 6.21 14.65 0.66
CA GLY A 101 6.46 16.03 1.09
C GLY A 101 7.28 16.82 0.08
N ALA A 102 6.99 18.12 -0.02
CA ALA A 102 7.77 19.04 -0.84
C ALA A 102 9.22 19.16 -0.36
N ALA A 103 10.12 19.46 -1.29
CA ALA A 103 11.54 19.68 -1.05
C ALA A 103 12.12 20.65 -2.09
N PRO A 104 13.36 21.15 -1.89
CA PRO A 104 13.98 22.08 -2.84
C PRO A 104 14.04 21.55 -4.28
N ASP A 105 14.23 20.24 -4.45
CA ASP A 105 14.27 19.52 -5.73
C ASP A 105 12.91 18.94 -6.14
N TYR A 106 11.88 19.05 -5.29
CA TYR A 106 10.54 18.53 -5.55
C TYR A 106 9.47 19.44 -4.91
N PRO A 107 9.21 20.63 -5.48
CA PRO A 107 8.29 21.60 -4.90
C PRO A 107 6.81 21.19 -4.99
N ALA A 108 6.48 20.21 -5.85
CA ALA A 108 5.11 19.75 -6.09
C ALA A 108 4.52 18.88 -4.96
N GLY A 109 5.32 18.51 -3.97
CA GLY A 109 4.86 17.70 -2.83
C GLY A 109 3.98 18.47 -1.84
N VAL A 110 3.51 17.77 -0.81
CA VAL A 110 2.75 18.36 0.30
C VAL A 110 3.64 19.31 1.08
N ALA A 111 3.18 20.54 1.29
CA ALA A 111 3.95 21.56 2.00
C ALA A 111 4.33 21.09 3.42
N PRO A 112 5.58 21.28 3.89
CA PRO A 112 6.05 20.81 5.20
C PRO A 112 5.13 21.20 6.36
N ARG A 113 4.67 22.45 6.38
CA ARG A 113 3.70 22.95 7.38
C ARG A 113 2.42 22.12 7.52
N ILE A 114 1.98 21.44 6.45
CA ILE A 114 0.79 20.58 6.48
C ILE A 114 1.14 19.26 7.18
N ILE A 115 2.31 18.70 6.90
CA ILE A 115 2.83 17.47 7.52
C ILE A 115 3.09 17.73 9.01
N ASP A 116 3.75 18.84 9.36
CA ASP A 116 4.03 19.21 10.75
C ASP A 116 2.74 19.37 11.56
N ARG A 117 1.72 20.01 10.97
CA ARG A 117 0.40 20.13 11.60
C ARG A 117 -0.27 18.77 11.80
N MET A 118 -0.16 17.85 10.83
CA MET A 118 -0.69 16.50 10.99
C MET A 118 0.03 15.75 12.11
N ALA A 119 1.36 15.84 12.16
CA ALA A 119 2.17 15.21 13.21
C ALA A 119 1.78 15.70 14.60
N HIS A 120 1.73 17.03 14.83
CA HIS A 120 1.28 17.59 16.10
C HIS A 120 -0.17 17.26 16.44
N GLY A 121 -1.03 17.14 15.43
CA GLY A 121 -2.42 16.76 15.63
C GLY A 121 -2.57 15.32 16.14
N LEU A 122 -1.68 14.40 15.76
CA LEU A 122 -1.73 13.01 16.23
C LEU A 122 -1.50 12.90 17.74
N ASP A 123 -0.72 13.80 18.35
CA ASP A 123 -0.44 13.79 19.79
C ASP A 123 -1.66 14.20 20.64
N SER A 124 -2.58 14.98 20.06
CA SER A 124 -3.68 15.62 20.80
C SER A 124 -5.07 15.18 20.36
N ASN A 125 -5.25 14.89 19.07
CA ASN A 125 -6.54 14.52 18.49
C ASN A 125 -6.37 13.58 17.28
N PRO A 126 -5.85 12.35 17.50
CA PRO A 126 -5.50 11.43 16.41
C PRO A 126 -6.70 11.00 15.57
N ASN A 127 -7.87 10.82 16.19
CA ASN A 127 -9.09 10.41 15.50
C ASN A 127 -9.51 11.44 14.44
N ASP A 128 -9.52 12.73 14.80
CA ASP A 128 -9.91 13.78 13.86
C ASP A 128 -8.88 13.99 12.76
N VAL A 129 -7.59 13.81 13.06
CA VAL A 129 -6.53 13.89 12.04
C VAL A 129 -6.72 12.79 10.99
N VAL A 130 -6.91 11.54 11.43
CA VAL A 130 -7.16 10.41 10.53
C VAL A 130 -8.46 10.59 9.75
N ALA A 131 -9.55 10.98 10.41
CA ALA A 131 -10.84 11.21 9.76
C ALA A 131 -10.75 12.32 8.70
N THR A 132 -10.10 13.44 9.03
CA THR A 132 -9.89 14.57 8.11
C THR A 132 -9.05 14.15 6.90
N PHE A 133 -8.01 13.34 7.12
CA PHE A 133 -7.19 12.83 6.02
C PHE A 133 -8.00 11.93 5.09
N ARG A 134 -8.75 10.96 5.64
CA ARG A 134 -9.59 10.04 4.85
C ARG A 134 -10.63 10.80 4.02
N ALA A 135 -11.31 11.78 4.64
CA ALA A 135 -12.26 12.63 3.93
C ALA A 135 -11.61 13.38 2.75
N ARG A 136 -10.39 13.93 2.93
CA ARG A 136 -9.64 14.59 1.85
C ARG A 136 -9.13 13.63 0.78
N ALA A 137 -8.87 12.38 1.14
CA ALA A 137 -8.54 11.31 0.21
C ALA A 137 -9.77 10.77 -0.56
N GLY A 138 -10.96 11.32 -0.32
CA GLY A 138 -12.21 10.91 -0.98
C GLY A 138 -12.80 9.62 -0.43
N ILE A 139 -12.45 9.26 0.81
CA ILE A 139 -12.87 8.03 1.47
C ILE A 139 -13.74 8.45 2.66
N ALA A 140 -15.06 8.28 2.50
CA ALA A 140 -16.08 8.59 3.49
C ALA A 140 -16.50 7.33 4.26
#